data_AF-T1EJP8-F1
#
_entry.id   AF-T1EJP8-F1
#
_cell.length_a   1.000
_cell.length_b   1.000
_cell.length_c   1.000
_cell.angle_alpha   90.00
_cell.angle_beta   90.00
_cell.angle_gamma   90.00
#
_symmetry.space_group_name_H-M   'P 1'
#
loop_
_entity.id
_entity.type
_entity.pdbx_description
1 polymer ?
#
loop_
_entity_poly.entity_id
_entity_poly.type
_entity_poly.pdbx_seq_one_letter_code
_entity_poly.pdbx_strand_id
1 'polypeptide(L)'
;GEMGEPVKFQPGREKEIERLFKINQFNLLASDLISVNRTLPDYRMSRCPKHLSQSYKLPSTSIVIVFHNEAWSTLIRTIWSIINRTPSSLLKEIILVDDASEKDFLGVRLDDYIKSINANIQLVRMHERSGLVKA
;
A
#
# COMPACT_ATOMS: atom_id res chain seq x y z
N GLY A 1 -15.34 -0.84 -5.54
CA GLY A 1 -13.94 -1.16 -5.18
C GLY A 1 -13.03 -0.57 -6.22
N GLU A 2 -13.16 -1.07 -7.46
CA GLU A 2 -12.71 -0.40 -8.67
C GLU A 2 -13.36 0.97 -8.82
N MET A 3 -12.64 1.93 -9.42
CA MET A 3 -13.06 3.33 -9.57
C MET A 3 -13.50 3.98 -8.25
N GLY A 4 -13.02 3.48 -7.11
CA GLY A 4 -13.40 4.02 -5.80
C GLY A 4 -14.82 3.69 -5.35
N GLU A 5 -15.59 2.89 -6.10
CA GLU A 5 -16.97 2.55 -5.75
C GLU A 5 -17.06 1.86 -4.38
N PRO A 6 -18.16 2.05 -3.63
CA PRO A 6 -18.36 1.36 -2.36
C PRO A 6 -18.45 -0.16 -2.56
N VAL A 7 -17.89 -0.92 -1.62
CA VAL A 7 -18.06 -2.39 -1.58
C VAL A 7 -19.37 -2.69 -0.86
N LYS A 8 -20.28 -3.37 -1.54
CA LYS A 8 -21.55 -3.83 -0.96
C LYS A 8 -21.46 -5.31 -0.63
N PHE A 9 -21.89 -5.67 0.57
CA PHE A 9 -21.91 -7.05 1.04
C PHE A 9 -23.31 -7.65 0.88
N GLN A 10 -23.37 -8.96 0.68
CA GLN A 10 -24.61 -9.70 0.87
C GLN A 10 -24.96 -9.72 2.37
N PRO A 11 -26.25 -9.73 2.73
CA PRO A 11 -26.67 -9.90 4.12
C PRO A 11 -26.07 -11.18 4.73
N GLY A 12 -25.70 -11.15 6.01
CA GLY A 12 -25.18 -12.31 6.74
C GLY A 12 -23.65 -12.33 6.93
N ARG A 13 -22.92 -11.35 6.40
CA ARG A 13 -21.46 -11.20 6.59
C ARG A 13 -21.09 -10.30 7.79
N GLU A 14 -22.07 -9.77 8.52
CA GLU A 14 -21.86 -8.75 9.57
C GLU A 14 -20.94 -9.26 10.69
N LYS A 15 -21.15 -10.49 11.16
CA LYS A 15 -20.30 -11.11 12.20
C LYS A 15 -18.84 -11.27 11.75
N GLU A 16 -18.62 -11.58 10.48
CA GLU A 16 -17.28 -11.72 9.92
C GLU A 16 -16.60 -10.37 9.77
N ILE A 17 -17.35 -9.36 9.28
CA ILE A 17 -16.88 -7.97 9.20
C ILE A 17 -16.48 -7.48 10.58
N GLU A 18 -17.32 -7.65 11.61
CA GLU A 18 -17.02 -7.25 12.99
C GLU A 18 -15.78 -7.97 13.53
N ARG A 19 -15.63 -9.27 13.27
CA ARG A 19 -14.47 -10.04 13.69
C ARG A 19 -13.19 -9.51 13.04
N LEU A 20 -13.20 -9.31 11.73
CA LEU A 20 -12.04 -8.85 10.97
C LEU A 20 -11.70 -7.39 11.25
N PHE A 21 -12.72 -6.56 11.55
CA PHE A 21 -12.53 -5.17 11.95
C PHE A 21 -11.64 -5.04 13.20
N LYS A 22 -11.75 -5.98 14.15
CA LYS A 22 -10.94 -5.94 15.39
C LYS A 22 -9.43 -6.11 15.15
N ILE A 23 -9.01 -6.64 14.00
CA ILE A 23 -7.59 -6.92 13.71
C ILE A 23 -6.85 -5.62 13.35
N ASN A 24 -7.39 -4.84 12.41
CA ASN A 24 -6.72 -3.64 11.87
C ASN A 24 -7.55 -2.35 12.02
N GLN A 25 -8.69 -2.39 12.70
CA GLN A 25 -9.61 -1.25 12.93
C GLN A 25 -10.19 -0.63 11.66
N PHE A 26 -10.31 -1.43 10.60
CA PHE A 26 -11.06 -1.11 9.39
C PHE A 26 -11.67 -2.39 8.80
N ASN A 27 -12.55 -2.24 7.79
CA ASN A 27 -13.19 -3.39 7.14
C ASN A 27 -12.19 -4.15 6.26
N LEU A 28 -11.44 -5.05 6.89
CA LEU A 28 -10.43 -5.88 6.23
C LEU A 28 -11.03 -6.78 5.15
N LEU A 29 -12.23 -7.33 5.38
CA LEU A 29 -12.94 -8.12 4.38
C LEU A 29 -13.18 -7.31 3.09
N ALA A 30 -13.61 -6.05 3.23
CA ALA A 30 -13.77 -5.16 2.07
C ALA A 30 -12.44 -4.97 1.35
N SER A 31 -11.36 -4.70 2.09
CA SER A 31 -10.04 -4.49 1.51
C SER A 31 -9.56 -5.71 0.73
N ASP A 32 -9.68 -6.91 1.30
CA ASP A 32 -9.22 -8.15 0.68
C ASP A 32 -9.98 -8.50 -0.61
N LEU A 33 -11.24 -8.08 -0.73
CA LEU A 33 -12.04 -8.25 -1.95
C LEU A 33 -11.71 -7.24 -3.06
N ILE A 34 -11.10 -6.11 -2.72
CA ILE A 34 -10.73 -5.08 -3.71
C ILE A 34 -9.37 -5.45 -4.31
N SER A 35 -9.26 -5.42 -5.65
CA SER A 35 -7.98 -5.60 -6.36
C SER A 35 -6.88 -4.68 -5.82
N VAL A 36 -5.73 -5.25 -5.46
CA VAL A 36 -4.54 -4.49 -5.03
C VAL A 36 -4.06 -3.50 -6.09
N ASN A 37 -4.41 -3.73 -7.36
CA ASN A 37 -4.13 -2.82 -8.47
C ASN A 37 -5.43 -2.18 -9.01
N ARG A 38 -6.24 -1.59 -8.12
CA ARG A 38 -7.47 -0.91 -8.52
C ARG A 38 -7.22 0.49 -9.10
N THR A 39 -8.07 0.88 -10.05
CA THR A 39 -8.13 2.25 -10.57
C THR A 39 -8.96 3.13 -9.66
N LEU A 40 -8.69 4.44 -9.70
CA LEU A 40 -9.45 5.48 -9.03
C LEU A 40 -9.79 6.57 -10.06
N PRO A 41 -10.96 7.20 -9.96
CA PRO A 41 -11.27 8.36 -10.78
C PRO A 41 -10.38 9.54 -10.38
N ASP A 42 -10.24 10.48 -11.30
CA ASP A 42 -9.49 11.71 -11.06
C ASP A 42 -10.37 12.72 -10.32
N TYR A 43 -10.17 12.85 -9.01
CA TYR A 43 -10.88 13.82 -8.17
C TYR A 43 -10.24 15.21 -8.18
N ARG A 44 -9.16 15.43 -8.94
CA ARG A 44 -8.50 16.75 -9.00
C ARG A 44 -9.40 17.78 -9.66
N MET A 45 -9.26 19.05 -9.25
CA MET A 45 -9.93 20.16 -9.94
C MET A 45 -9.42 20.28 -11.37
N SER A 46 -10.26 20.79 -12.29
CA SER A 46 -9.91 20.95 -13.71
C SER A 46 -8.66 21.81 -13.97
N ARG A 47 -8.31 22.70 -13.03
CA ARG A 47 -7.10 23.53 -13.08
C ARG A 47 -5.81 22.77 -12.73
N CYS A 48 -5.91 21.63 -12.05
CA CYS A 48 -4.75 20.82 -11.74
C CYS A 48 -4.25 20.13 -13.01
N PRO A 49 -2.96 20.27 -13.36
CA PRO A 49 -2.42 19.62 -14.54
C PRO A 49 -2.46 18.10 -14.36
N LYS A 50 -2.94 17.40 -15.40
CA LYS A 50 -3.00 15.93 -15.39
C LYS A 50 -1.61 15.30 -15.45
N HIS A 51 -0.69 15.96 -16.15
CA HIS A 51 0.69 15.55 -16.35
C HIS A 51 1.63 16.66 -15.89
N LEU A 52 2.78 16.27 -15.34
CA LEU A 52 3.86 17.19 -15.05
C LEU A 52 4.36 17.80 -16.36
N SER A 53 4.55 19.12 -16.39
CA SER A 53 5.21 19.75 -17.53
C SER A 53 6.65 19.23 -17.62
N GLN A 54 7.08 18.91 -18.85
CA GLN A 54 8.45 18.47 -19.13
C GLN A 54 9.50 19.52 -18.73
N SER A 55 9.08 20.77 -18.50
CA SER A 55 9.95 21.86 -18.03
C SER A 55 10.40 21.71 -16.56
N TYR A 56 9.73 20.90 -15.75
CA TYR A 56 10.12 20.71 -14.35
C TYR A 56 11.16 19.60 -14.22
N LYS A 57 12.41 19.98 -13.95
CA LYS A 57 13.46 19.04 -13.53
C LYS A 57 13.27 18.74 -12.04
N LEU A 58 12.47 17.72 -11.74
CA LEU A 58 12.27 17.26 -10.37
C LEU A 58 13.35 16.24 -9.98
N PRO A 59 13.83 16.26 -8.72
CA PRO A 59 14.75 15.24 -8.24
C PRO A 59 14.05 13.89 -8.11
N SER A 60 14.83 12.81 -8.24
CA SER A 60 14.36 11.47 -7.88
C SER A 60 14.11 11.38 -6.37
N THR A 61 13.13 10.59 -5.96
CA THR A 61 12.73 10.40 -4.57
C THR A 61 12.77 8.92 -4.17
N SER A 62 13.16 8.67 -2.92
CA SER A 62 13.01 7.37 -2.26
C SER A 62 11.78 7.45 -1.37
N ILE A 63 10.88 6.45 -1.44
CA ILE A 63 9.65 6.42 -0.64
C ILE A 63 9.84 5.43 0.49
N VAL A 64 9.75 5.90 1.74
CA VAL A 64 9.86 5.05 2.93
C VAL A 64 8.46 4.75 3.48
N ILE A 65 8.16 3.48 3.69
CA ILE A 65 6.90 3.01 4.28
C ILE A 65 7.25 2.18 5.51
N VAL A 66 7.00 2.74 6.70
CA VAL A 66 7.09 2.00 7.95
C VAL A 66 5.77 1.27 8.20
N PHE A 67 5.84 -0.01 8.57
CA PHE A 67 4.65 -0.81 8.88
C PHE A 67 4.91 -1.75 10.06
N HIS A 68 3.84 -2.06 10.80
CA HIS A 68 3.82 -3.06 11.87
C HIS A 68 2.48 -3.77 11.86
N ASN A 69 2.46 -5.10 11.66
CA ASN A 69 1.25 -5.92 11.62
C ASN A 69 0.16 -5.39 10.65
N GLU A 70 0.58 -4.70 9.58
CA GLU A 70 -0.29 -4.12 8.57
C GLU A 70 -1.02 -5.21 7.77
N ALA A 71 -2.24 -4.92 7.30
CA ALA A 71 -2.95 -5.89 6.49
C ALA A 71 -2.25 -6.07 5.13
N TRP A 72 -2.22 -7.31 4.64
CA TRP A 72 -1.61 -7.62 3.35
C TRP A 72 -2.19 -6.78 2.21
N SER A 73 -3.52 -6.73 2.11
CA SER A 73 -4.20 -6.04 1.02
C SER A 73 -4.01 -4.53 1.04
N THR A 74 -3.78 -3.91 2.20
CA THR A 74 -3.51 -2.46 2.29
C THR A 74 -2.06 -2.17 1.91
N LEU A 75 -1.09 -2.87 2.50
CA LEU A 75 0.33 -2.69 2.21
C LEU A 75 0.63 -2.87 0.72
N ILE A 76 0.18 -3.97 0.13
CA ILE A 76 0.44 -4.27 -1.28
C ILE A 76 -0.26 -3.27 -2.22
N ARG A 77 -1.46 -2.80 -1.87
CA ARG A 77 -2.17 -1.78 -2.66
C ARG A 77 -1.47 -0.42 -2.61
N THR A 78 -0.83 -0.08 -1.49
CA THR A 78 0.01 1.12 -1.39
C THR A 78 1.22 1.03 -2.32
N ILE A 79 1.92 -0.10 -2.33
CA ILE A 79 3.06 -0.35 -3.22
C ILE A 79 2.65 -0.21 -4.69
N TRP A 80 1.57 -0.88 -5.12
CA TRP A 80 1.07 -0.75 -6.49
C TRP A 80 0.62 0.67 -6.84
N SER A 81 -0.01 1.38 -5.90
CA SER A 81 -0.40 2.77 -6.12
C SER A 81 0.81 3.67 -6.39
N ILE A 82 1.92 3.46 -5.67
CA ILE A 82 3.16 4.19 -5.88
C ILE A 82 3.73 3.89 -7.26
N ILE A 83 3.88 2.60 -7.60
CA ILE A 83 4.46 2.16 -8.87
C ILE A 83 3.66 2.71 -10.06
N ASN A 84 2.33 2.66 -9.98
CA ASN A 84 1.47 3.03 -11.10
C ASN A 84 1.24 4.54 -11.24
N ARG A 85 1.45 5.33 -10.18
CA ARG A 85 1.12 6.77 -10.17
C ARG A 85 2.32 7.68 -10.01
N THR A 86 3.52 7.14 -9.77
CA THR A 86 4.77 7.90 -9.78
C THR A 86 5.50 7.68 -11.10
N PRO A 87 5.91 8.74 -11.82
CA PRO A 87 6.77 8.60 -12.99
C PRO A 87 8.05 7.83 -12.66
N SER A 88 8.42 6.85 -13.49
CA SER A 88 9.57 5.96 -13.23
C SER A 88 10.90 6.72 -13.11
N SER A 89 11.05 7.86 -13.80
CA SER A 89 12.22 8.73 -13.69
C SER A 89 12.37 9.41 -12.32
N LEU A 90 11.27 9.52 -11.56
CA LEU A 90 11.24 10.15 -10.25
C LEU A 90 11.28 9.12 -9.12
N LEU A 91 10.92 7.86 -9.37
CA LEU A 91 10.93 6.82 -8.34
C LEU A 91 12.30 6.13 -8.28
N LYS A 92 13.12 6.52 -7.31
CA LYS A 92 14.45 5.90 -7.08
C LYS A 92 14.30 4.49 -6.50
N GLU A 93 13.50 4.37 -5.44
CA GLU A 93 13.28 3.12 -4.70
C GLU A 93 12.08 3.24 -3.74
N ILE A 94 11.54 2.10 -3.32
CA ILE A 94 10.58 1.97 -2.23
C ILE A 94 11.26 1.20 -1.09
N ILE A 95 11.38 1.82 0.07
CA ILE A 95 11.96 1.20 1.28
C ILE A 95 10.81 0.84 2.20
N LEU A 96 10.56 -0.44 2.37
CA LEU A 96 9.62 -0.97 3.34
C LEU A 96 10.37 -1.21 4.64
N VAL A 97 9.95 -0.60 5.74
CA VAL A 97 10.54 -0.81 7.06
C VAL A 97 9.54 -1.56 7.92
N ASP A 98 9.87 -2.81 8.24
CA ASP A 98 9.10 -3.66 9.13
C ASP A 98 9.53 -3.42 10.58
N ASP A 99 8.70 -2.70 11.34
CA ASP A 99 8.91 -2.39 12.77
C ASP A 99 8.49 -3.59 13.64
N ALA A 100 9.17 -4.73 13.45
CA ALA A 100 8.98 -5.99 14.18
C ALA A 100 7.54 -6.55 14.10
N SER A 101 7.02 -6.76 12.89
CA SER A 101 5.74 -7.44 12.68
C SER A 101 5.78 -8.92 13.09
N GLU A 102 4.65 -9.41 13.57
CA GLU A 102 4.47 -10.79 14.05
C GLU A 102 3.66 -11.66 13.08
N LYS A 103 3.03 -11.06 12.05
CA LYS A 103 2.21 -11.81 11.09
C LYS A 103 3.08 -12.58 10.09
N ASP A 104 2.90 -13.89 10.00
CA ASP A 104 3.64 -14.79 9.09
C ASP A 104 3.65 -14.31 7.62
N PHE A 105 2.54 -13.74 7.15
CA PHE A 105 2.43 -13.25 5.78
C PHE A 105 3.31 -12.02 5.48
N LEU A 106 3.79 -11.31 6.51
CA LEU A 106 4.76 -10.21 6.39
C LEU A 106 6.21 -10.71 6.42
N GLY A 107 6.43 -12.01 6.68
CA GLY A 107 7.73 -12.68 6.58
C GLY A 107 8.09 -13.03 5.14
N VAL A 108 8.47 -14.29 4.91
CA VAL A 108 8.96 -14.82 3.62
C VAL A 108 8.00 -14.54 2.46
N ARG A 109 6.68 -14.61 2.70
CA ARG A 109 5.69 -14.32 1.68
C ARG A 109 5.79 -12.89 1.12
N LEU A 110 6.08 -11.91 1.99
CA LEU A 110 6.28 -10.53 1.55
C LEU A 110 7.57 -10.40 0.75
N ASP A 111 8.66 -11.02 1.22
CA ASP A 111 9.96 -11.03 0.52
C ASP A 111 9.84 -11.58 -0.90
N ASP A 112 9.16 -12.72 -1.07
CA ASP A 112 8.99 -13.34 -2.38
C ASP A 112 8.08 -12.52 -3.28
N TYR A 113 7.02 -11.94 -2.71
CA TYR A 113 6.10 -11.09 -3.46
C TYR A 113 6.80 -9.84 -3.99
N ILE A 114 7.55 -9.11 -3.16
CA ILE A 114 8.22 -7.87 -3.62
C ILE A 114 9.31 -8.16 -4.66
N LYS A 115 10.01 -9.30 -4.56
CA LYS A 115 10.99 -9.73 -5.57
C LYS A 115 10.36 -10.03 -6.92
N SER A 116 9.08 -10.42 -6.94
CA SER A 116 8.35 -10.66 -8.19
C SER A 116 7.91 -9.38 -8.91
N ILE A 117 7.95 -8.23 -8.22
CA ILE A 117 7.56 -6.94 -8.78
C ILE A 117 8.74 -6.34 -9.53
N ASN A 118 8.50 -5.86 -10.75
CA ASN A 118 9.50 -5.14 -11.53
C ASN A 118 9.66 -3.67 -11.05
N ALA A 119 10.09 -3.49 -9.80
CA ALA A 119 10.39 -2.19 -9.20
C ALA A 119 11.53 -2.32 -8.18
N ASN A 120 12.28 -1.24 -7.96
CA ASN A 120 13.32 -1.22 -6.93
C ASN A 120 12.69 -1.11 -5.53
N ILE A 121 12.53 -2.25 -4.86
CA ILE A 121 11.93 -2.34 -3.52
C ILE A 121 12.93 -2.99 -2.57
N GLN A 122 13.23 -2.30 -1.46
CA GLN A 122 14.06 -2.80 -0.38
C GLN A 122 13.20 -3.06 0.85
N LEU A 123 13.34 -4.22 1.48
CA LEU A 123 12.73 -4.52 2.77
C LEU A 123 13.80 -4.47 3.87
N VAL A 124 13.57 -3.63 4.87
CA VAL A 124 14.38 -3.49 6.08
C VAL A 124 13.57 -4.04 7.25
N ARG A 125 14.14 -4.97 8.02
CA ARG A 125 13.46 -5.58 9.16
C ARG A 125 14.14 -5.16 10.47
N MET A 126 13.35 -4.67 11.40
CA MET A 126 13.82 -4.35 12.75
C MET A 126 13.71 -5.57 13.66
N HIS A 127 14.70 -5.74 14.56
CA HIS A 127 14.70 -6.83 15.53
C HIS A 127 13.71 -6.60 16.68
N GLU A 128 13.47 -5.34 17.03
CA GLU A 128 12.59 -4.94 18.12
C GLU A 128 11.67 -3.80 17.67
N ARG A 129 10.50 -3.74 18.29
CA ARG A 129 9.52 -2.70 18.03
C ARG A 129 10.00 -1.37 18.60
N SER A 130 10.43 -0.49 17.72
CA SER A 130 11.00 0.82 18.04
C SER A 130 9.97 1.95 17.94
N GLY A 131 8.89 1.73 17.20
CA GLY A 131 7.83 2.70 16.97
C GLY A 131 8.14 3.71 15.85
N LEU A 132 7.09 4.37 15.35
CA LEU A 132 7.09 5.14 14.10
C LEU A 132 8.21 6.19 13.95
N VAL A 133 8.66 6.83 15.03
CA VAL A 133 9.67 7.90 14.97
C VAL A 133 11.09 7.34 14.83
N LYS A 134 11.33 6.13 15.34
CA LYS A 134 12.64 5.50 15.38
C LYS A 134 12.85 4.47 14.26
N ALA A 135 11.76 3.97 13.71
CA ALA A 135 11.75 3.07 12.56
C ALA A 135 12.11 3.80 11.26
#